data_AF-A0A4R6RXF1-F1
#
_entry.id   AF-A0A4R6RXF1-F1
#
_cell.length_a   1.000
_cell.length_b   1.000
_cell.length_c   1.000
_cell.angle_alpha   90.00
_cell.angle_beta   90.00
_cell.angle_gamma   90.00
#
_symmetry.space_group_name_H-M   'P 1'
#
loop_
_entity.id
_entity.type
_entity.pdbx_description
1 polymer ?
#
loop_
_entity_poly.entity_id
_entity_poly.type
_entity_poly.pdbx_seq_one_letter_code
_entity_poly.pdbx_strand_id
1 'polypeptide(L)'
;MKDINDPQKVQMKILKMTYLFSLFPIISSLIAGEFDILFGFVFGLVISTLLLRLKYNNIIRALSMEEDSAEKFIRNRYFIEYALYFAVLFSAARNANLDFLAAAVGLFMIKFVVILWSVVDLLRDTFQSKFDEYK
;
A
#
# COMPACT_ATOMS: atom_id res chain seq x y z
N MET A 1 11.21 -9.21 7.22
CA MET A 1 11.39 -8.90 5.78
C MET A 1 12.83 -9.13 5.31
N LYS A 2 13.08 -10.24 4.59
CA LYS A 2 14.43 -10.66 4.11
C LYS A 2 15.10 -9.74 3.07
N ASP A 3 14.49 -8.63 2.66
CA ASP A 3 14.97 -7.79 1.55
C ASP A 3 15.12 -6.30 1.93
N ILE A 4 15.09 -5.94 3.22
CA ILE A 4 15.09 -4.53 3.69
C ILE A 4 16.26 -3.69 3.14
N ASN A 5 17.41 -4.32 2.88
CA ASN A 5 18.60 -3.63 2.38
C ASN A 5 18.51 -3.25 0.89
N ASP A 6 17.47 -3.68 0.18
CA ASP A 6 17.21 -3.34 -1.22
C ASP A 6 15.80 -2.75 -1.37
N PRO A 7 15.66 -1.41 -1.21
CA PRO A 7 14.36 -0.74 -1.26
C PRO A 7 13.62 -0.95 -2.59
N GLN A 8 14.35 -1.17 -3.69
CA GLN A 8 13.76 -1.40 -5.00
C GLN A 8 13.13 -2.80 -5.10
N LYS A 9 13.82 -3.84 -4.61
CA LYS A 9 13.24 -5.18 -4.53
C LYS A 9 12.01 -5.22 -3.64
N VAL A 10 12.06 -4.55 -2.48
CA VAL A 10 10.90 -4.43 -1.58
C VAL A 10 9.72 -3.76 -2.28
N GLN A 11 9.95 -2.63 -2.96
CA GLN A 11 8.90 -1.94 -3.72
C GLN A 11 8.26 -2.87 -4.76
N MET A 12 9.07 -3.56 -5.56
CA MET A 12 8.60 -4.46 -6.61
C MET A 12 7.80 -5.64 -6.04
N LYS A 13 8.24 -6.21 -4.92
CA LYS A 13 7.56 -7.32 -4.24
C LYS A 13 6.20 -6.88 -3.70
N ILE A 14 6.12 -5.71 -3.06
CA ILE A 14 4.87 -5.14 -2.57
C ILE A 14 3.89 -4.92 -3.74
N LEU A 15 4.36 -4.34 -4.86
CA LEU A 15 3.51 -4.14 -6.04
C LEU A 15 2.98 -5.47 -6.59
N LYS A 16 3.85 -6.45 -6.82
CA LYS A 16 3.45 -7.77 -7.33
C LYS A 16 2.37 -8.42 -6.47
N MET A 17 2.56 -8.43 -5.15
CA MET A 17 1.58 -8.99 -4.22
C MET A 17 0.29 -8.17 -4.21
N THR A 18 0.39 -6.84 -4.25
CA THR A 18 -0.79 -5.96 -4.30
C THR A 18 -1.64 -6.24 -5.53
N TYR A 19 -1.05 -6.28 -6.71
CA TYR A 19 -1.79 -6.58 -7.94
C TYR A 19 -2.35 -8.00 -7.91
N LEU A 20 -1.61 -8.98 -7.40
CA LEU A 20 -2.11 -10.35 -7.24
C LEU A 20 -3.38 -10.40 -6.37
N PHE A 21 -3.36 -9.80 -5.18
CA PHE A 21 -4.54 -9.74 -4.32
C PHE A 21 -5.67 -8.87 -4.89
N SER A 22 -5.33 -7.84 -5.66
CA SER A 22 -6.30 -6.93 -6.30
C SER A 22 -7.06 -7.58 -7.45
N LEU A 23 -6.56 -8.67 -8.04
CA LEU A 23 -7.28 -9.40 -9.09
C LEU A 23 -8.63 -9.92 -8.59
N PHE A 24 -8.71 -10.35 -7.33
CA PHE A 24 -9.95 -10.87 -6.76
C PHE A 24 -11.11 -9.86 -6.79
N PRO A 25 -11.00 -8.66 -6.16
CA PRO A 25 -12.07 -7.66 -6.22
C PRO A 25 -12.34 -7.14 -7.64
N ILE A 26 -11.31 -7.02 -8.50
CA ILE A 26 -11.49 -6.58 -9.88
C ILE A 26 -12.35 -7.58 -10.66
N ILE A 27 -12.00 -8.87 -10.60
CA ILE A 27 -12.71 -9.93 -11.33
C ILE A 27 -14.12 -10.10 -10.77
N SER A 28 -14.30 -10.07 -9.44
CA SER A 28 -15.61 -10.22 -8.83
C SER A 28 -16.58 -9.10 -9.25
N SER A 29 -16.14 -7.84 -9.23
CA SER A 29 -16.98 -6.71 -9.63
C SER A 29 -17.29 -6.72 -11.13
N LEU A 30 -16.33 -7.15 -11.97
CA LEU A 30 -16.56 -7.32 -13.41
C LEU A 30 -17.64 -8.37 -13.71
N ILE A 31 -17.59 -9.52 -13.04
CA ILE A 31 -18.59 -10.60 -13.24
C ILE A 31 -19.96 -10.17 -12.70
N ALA A 32 -20.00 -9.43 -11.59
CA ALA A 32 -21.24 -8.93 -11.01
C ALA A 32 -21.88 -7.76 -11.80
N GLY A 33 -21.13 -7.11 -12.69
CA GLY A 33 -21.59 -5.91 -13.41
C GLY A 33 -21.63 -4.64 -12.54
N GLU A 34 -20.98 -4.66 -11.38
CA GLU A 34 -20.91 -3.57 -10.41
C GLU A 34 -19.77 -2.60 -10.80
N PHE A 35 -20.00 -1.82 -11.86
CA PHE A 35 -18.99 -0.95 -12.45
C PHE A 35 -18.57 0.21 -11.55
N ASP A 36 -19.48 0.71 -10.71
CA ASP A 36 -19.20 1.73 -9.69
C ASP A 36 -18.19 1.23 -8.64
N ILE A 37 -18.32 -0.02 -8.19
CA ILE A 37 -17.36 -0.69 -7.30
C ILE A 37 -16.03 -0.91 -8.01
N LEU A 38 -16.07 -1.42 -9.24
CA LEU A 38 -14.87 -1.63 -10.05
C LEU A 38 -14.08 -0.33 -10.23
N PHE A 39 -14.75 0.75 -10.64
CA PHE A 39 -14.11 2.03 -10.88
C PHE A 39 -13.64 2.69 -9.60
N GLY A 40 -14.43 2.62 -8.52
CA GLY A 40 -14.00 3.05 -7.19
C GLY A 40 -12.70 2.35 -6.78
N PHE A 41 -12.69 1.02 -6.78
CA PHE A 41 -11.53 0.22 -6.42
C PHE A 41 -10.30 0.51 -7.27
N VAL A 42 -10.44 0.51 -8.60
CA VAL A 42 -9.33 0.79 -9.53
C VAL A 42 -8.80 2.21 -9.33
N PHE A 43 -9.69 3.20 -9.14
CA PHE A 43 -9.29 4.57 -8.84
C PHE A 43 -8.41 4.64 -7.59
N GLY A 44 -8.85 4.04 -6.48
CA GLY A 44 -8.06 3.95 -5.26
C GLY A 44 -6.72 3.22 -5.47
N LEU A 45 -6.73 2.10 -6.20
CA LEU A 45 -5.55 1.26 -6.44
C LEU A 45 -4.46 1.97 -7.27
N VAL A 46 -4.87 2.76 -8.26
CA VAL A 46 -3.93 3.56 -9.06
C VAL A 46 -3.26 4.61 -8.17
N ILE A 47 -4.04 5.32 -7.35
CA ILE A 47 -3.48 6.30 -6.40
C ILE A 47 -2.54 5.61 -5.41
N SER A 48 -2.92 4.47 -4.84
CA SER A 48 -2.07 3.76 -3.87
C SER A 48 -0.72 3.37 -4.50
N THR A 49 -0.73 2.91 -5.75
CA THR A 49 0.50 2.63 -6.54
C THR A 49 1.39 3.86 -6.67
N LEU A 50 0.81 5.02 -7.01
CA LEU A 50 1.55 6.28 -7.12
C LEU A 50 2.11 6.72 -5.76
N LEU A 51 1.35 6.58 -4.68
CA LEU A 51 1.79 6.89 -3.32
C LEU A 51 2.93 5.99 -2.85
N LEU A 52 2.93 4.71 -3.22
CA LEU A 52 4.06 3.82 -2.95
C LEU A 52 5.32 4.27 -3.68
N ARG A 53 5.22 4.60 -4.99
CA ARG A 53 6.36 5.10 -5.76
C ARG A 53 6.90 6.40 -5.16
N LEU A 54 5.99 7.28 -4.77
CA LEU A 54 6.34 8.52 -4.12
C LEU A 54 7.07 8.25 -2.80
N LYS A 55 6.57 7.35 -1.96
CA LYS A 55 7.20 6.96 -0.68
C LYS A 55 8.61 6.42 -0.89
N TYR A 56 8.80 5.55 -1.88
CA TYR A 56 10.14 5.07 -2.28
C TYR A 56 11.09 6.23 -2.59
N ASN A 57 10.68 7.19 -3.45
CA ASN A 57 11.53 8.33 -3.80
C ASN A 57 11.88 9.19 -2.58
N ASN A 58 10.94 9.37 -1.66
CA ASN A 58 11.17 10.15 -0.44
C ASN A 58 12.14 9.45 0.51
N ILE A 59 12.07 8.12 0.63
CA ILE A 59 13.03 7.34 1.42
C ILE A 59 14.44 7.49 0.85
N ILE A 60 14.61 7.29 -0.45
CA ILE A 60 15.93 7.44 -1.10
C ILE A 60 16.49 8.84 -0.91
N ARG A 61 15.64 9.87 -1.05
CA ARG A 61 16.06 11.26 -0.82
C ARG A 61 16.43 11.52 0.64
N ALA A 62 15.65 11.04 1.59
CA ALA A 62 15.92 11.23 3.02
C ALA A 62 17.23 10.58 3.46
N LEU A 63 17.59 9.42 2.89
CA LEU A 63 18.86 8.74 3.17
C LEU A 63 20.10 9.53 2.72
N SER A 64 19.93 10.51 1.83
CA SER A 64 21.01 11.42 1.37
C SER A 64 21.11 12.73 2.16
N MET A 65 20.24 12.93 3.15
CA MET A 65 20.16 14.16 3.95
C MET A 65 20.80 13.97 5.33
N GLU A 66 21.24 15.06 5.94
CA GLU A 66 21.55 15.10 7.37
C GLU A 66 20.29 14.79 8.20
N GLU A 67 20.46 14.17 9.37
CA GLU A 67 19.38 13.61 10.18
C GLU A 67 18.25 14.61 10.48
N ASP A 68 18.58 15.80 10.99
CA ASP A 68 17.62 16.86 11.29
C ASP A 68 16.80 17.31 10.07
N SER A 69 17.45 17.31 8.90
CA SER A 69 16.81 17.69 7.63
C SER A 69 15.95 16.55 7.09
N ALA A 70 16.41 15.31 7.22
CA ALA A 70 15.67 14.11 6.84
C ALA A 70 14.38 13.98 7.65
N GLU A 71 14.42 14.21 8.96
CA GLU A 71 13.26 14.13 9.84
C GLU A 71 12.18 15.15 9.43
N LYS A 72 12.57 16.42 9.27
CA LYS A 72 11.66 17.48 8.82
C LYS A 72 11.08 17.17 7.45
N PHE A 73 11.91 16.68 6.52
CA PHE A 73 11.51 16.31 5.17
C PHE A 73 10.45 15.20 5.17
N ILE A 74 10.71 14.10 5.89
CA ILE A 74 9.79 12.96 5.99
C ILE A 74 8.49 13.38 6.66
N ARG A 75 8.55 14.14 7.76
CA ARG A 75 7.36 14.67 8.45
C ARG A 75 6.46 15.47 7.53
N ASN A 76 7.02 16.41 6.75
CA ASN A 76 6.24 17.20 5.81
C ASN A 76 5.59 16.33 4.72
N ARG A 77 6.28 15.27 4.28
CA ARG A 77 5.72 14.36 3.29
C ARG A 77 4.52 13.57 3.80
N TYR A 78 4.50 13.20 5.08
CA TYR A 78 3.32 12.58 5.68
C TYR A 78 2.09 13.48 5.61
N PHE A 79 2.22 14.79 5.84
CA PHE A 79 1.11 15.72 5.66
C PHE A 79 0.58 15.75 4.22
N ILE A 80 1.50 15.74 3.23
CA ILE A 80 1.12 15.68 1.81
C ILE A 80 0.40 14.35 1.50
N GLU A 81 0.86 13.23 2.05
CA GLU A 81 0.22 11.92 1.88
C GLU A 81 -1.22 11.93 2.46
N TYR A 82 -1.43 12.51 3.64
CA TYR A 82 -2.77 12.65 4.21
C TYR A 82 -3.68 13.58 3.40
N ALA A 83 -3.15 14.68 2.87
CA ALA A 83 -3.90 15.55 1.98
C ALA A 83 -4.33 14.81 0.69
N LEU A 84 -3.45 13.97 0.13
CA LEU A 84 -3.78 13.13 -1.03
C LEU A 84 -4.84 12.08 -0.71
N TYR A 85 -4.77 11.45 0.47
CA TYR A 85 -5.83 10.54 0.92
C TYR A 85 -7.18 11.25 1.02
N PHE A 86 -7.20 12.42 1.66
CA PHE A 86 -8.40 13.22 1.77
C PHE A 86 -8.96 13.60 0.39
N ALA A 87 -8.12 14.09 -0.53
CA ALA A 87 -8.54 14.49 -1.86
C ALA A 87 -9.19 13.34 -2.65
N VAL A 88 -8.63 12.13 -2.55
CA VAL A 88 -9.12 10.94 -3.25
C VAL A 88 -10.44 10.45 -2.66
N LEU A 89 -10.52 10.35 -1.33
CA LEU A 89 -11.76 9.96 -0.65
C LEU A 89 -12.87 10.98 -0.85
N PHE A 90 -12.55 12.27 -0.81
CA PHE A 90 -13.49 13.34 -1.09
C PHE A 90 -13.99 13.29 -2.54
N SER A 91 -13.11 13.03 -3.50
CA SER A 91 -13.49 12.89 -4.91
C SER A 91 -14.42 11.69 -5.13
N ALA A 92 -14.12 10.55 -4.50
CA ALA A 92 -14.99 9.37 -4.55
C ALA A 92 -16.37 9.66 -3.91
N ALA A 93 -16.40 10.32 -2.75
CA ALA A 93 -17.65 10.68 -2.07
C ALA A 93 -18.54 11.66 -2.86
N ARG A 94 -17.99 12.41 -3.82
CA ARG A 94 -18.73 13.39 -4.64
C ARG A 94 -19.09 12.89 -6.02
N ASN A 95 -18.57 11.73 -6.44
CA ASN A 95 -18.78 11.18 -7.77
C ASN A 95 -19.66 9.93 -7.68
N ALA A 96 -20.89 10.01 -8.22
CA ALA A 96 -21.83 8.89 -8.19
C ALA A 96 -21.38 7.64 -8.96
N ASN A 97 -20.36 7.76 -9.82
CA ASN A 97 -19.80 6.63 -10.57
C ASN A 97 -18.66 5.91 -9.83
N LEU A 98 -18.30 6.37 -8.62
CA LEU A 98 -17.26 5.75 -7.80
C LEU A 98 -17.87 5.30 -6.49
N ASP A 99 -17.87 4.01 -6.22
CA ASP A 99 -18.20 3.54 -4.88
C ASP A 99 -17.12 4.01 -3.90
N PHE A 100 -17.56 4.67 -2.84
CA PHE A 100 -16.67 5.26 -1.83
C PHE A 100 -15.87 4.20 -1.07
N LEU A 101 -16.53 3.09 -0.69
CA LEU A 101 -15.89 2.04 0.09
C LEU A 101 -14.86 1.30 -0.76
N ALA A 102 -15.20 0.99 -2.00
CA ALA A 102 -14.30 0.40 -2.98
C ALA A 102 -13.07 1.28 -3.20
N ALA A 103 -13.25 2.59 -3.37
CA ALA A 103 -12.15 3.54 -3.50
C ALA A 103 -11.25 3.58 -2.25
N ALA A 104 -11.83 3.55 -1.06
CA ALA A 104 -11.06 3.48 0.19
C ALA A 104 -10.26 2.17 0.27
N VAL A 105 -10.86 1.03 -0.05
CA VAL A 105 -10.18 -0.27 -0.05
C VAL A 105 -9.03 -0.29 -1.06
N GLY A 106 -9.25 0.18 -2.28
CA GLY A 106 -8.20 0.29 -3.31
C GLY A 106 -7.06 1.22 -2.88
N LEU A 107 -7.39 2.35 -2.24
CA LEU A 107 -6.43 3.34 -1.74
C LEU A 107 -5.52 2.76 -0.64
N PHE A 108 -6.06 1.91 0.23
CA PHE A 108 -5.32 1.30 1.33
C PHE A 108 -4.80 -0.11 1.02
N MET A 109 -5.04 -0.64 -0.18
CA MET A 109 -4.69 -2.01 -0.55
C MET A 109 -3.21 -2.35 -0.31
N ILE A 110 -2.31 -1.44 -0.66
CA ILE A 110 -0.86 -1.60 -0.42
C ILE A 110 -0.56 -1.70 1.08
N LYS A 111 -1.26 -0.94 1.94
CA LYS A 111 -1.05 -1.03 3.39
C LYS A 111 -1.51 -2.37 3.93
N PHE A 112 -2.65 -2.88 3.48
CA PHE A 112 -3.12 -4.21 3.85
C PHE A 112 -2.11 -5.29 3.47
N VAL A 113 -1.53 -5.23 2.26
CA VAL A 113 -0.50 -6.16 1.80
C VAL A 113 0.76 -6.10 2.66
N VAL A 114 1.23 -4.89 2.99
CA VAL A 114 2.42 -4.70 3.84
C VAL A 114 2.19 -5.22 5.26
N ILE A 115 1.02 -4.94 5.84
CA ILE A 115 0.66 -5.43 7.18
C ILE A 115 0.56 -6.96 7.17
N LEU A 116 -0.16 -7.54 6.20
CA LEU A 116 -0.32 -8.97 6.06
C LEU A 116 1.05 -9.66 5.92
N TRP A 117 1.92 -9.13 5.07
CA TRP A 117 3.27 -9.68 4.91
C TRP A 117 4.06 -9.61 6.22
N SER A 118 3.98 -8.50 6.94
CA SER A 118 4.68 -8.33 8.22
C SER A 118 4.18 -9.31 9.29
N VAL A 119 2.86 -9.54 9.36
CA VAL A 119 2.25 -10.51 10.28
C VAL A 119 2.66 -11.94 9.92
N VAL A 120 2.67 -12.29 8.63
CA VAL A 120 3.09 -13.62 8.17
C VAL A 120 4.57 -13.87 8.47
N ASP A 121 5.44 -12.88 8.23
CA ASP A 121 6.86 -12.95 8.58
C ASP A 121 7.03 -13.22 10.10
N LEU A 122 6.35 -12.45 10.96
CA LEU A 122 6.42 -12.62 12.43
C LEU A 122 5.94 -14.00 12.90
N LEU A 123 4.82 -14.48 12.35
CA LEU A 123 4.29 -15.80 12.68
C LEU A 123 5.28 -16.89 12.27
N ARG A 124 5.83 -16.81 11.06
CA ARG A 124 6.80 -17.78 10.56
C ARG A 124 8.05 -17.84 11.42
N ASP A 125 8.60 -16.69 11.80
CA ASP A 125 9.79 -16.61 12.64
C ASP A 125 9.53 -17.22 14.02
N THR A 126 8.35 -16.97 14.61
CA THR A 126 7.93 -17.55 15.89
C THR A 126 7.74 -19.07 15.82
N PHE A 127 7.17 -19.59 14.72
CA PHE A 127 7.03 -21.03 14.53
C PHE A 127 8.37 -21.72 14.32
N GLN A 128 9.30 -21.08 13.59
CA GLN A 128 10.64 -21.62 13.38
C GLN A 128 11.45 -21.66 14.67
N SER A 129 11.43 -20.59 15.48
CA SER A 129 12.14 -20.57 16.77
C SER A 129 11.65 -21.67 17.71
N LYS A 130 10.33 -21.93 17.74
CA LYS A 130 9.77 -23.03 18.52
C LYS A 130 10.21 -24.40 18.00
N PHE A 131 10.26 -24.59 16.68
CA PHE A 131 10.65 -25.88 16.11
C PHE A 131 12.14 -26.17 16.34
N ASP A 132 12.98 -25.15 16.30
CA ASP A 132 14.42 -25.25 16.58
C ASP A 132 14.72 -25.50 18.08
N GLU A 133 13.82 -25.10 18.99
CA GLU A 133 13.91 -25.38 20.43
C GLU A 133 13.60 -26.85 20.79
N TYR A 134 12.84 -27.56 19.95
CA TYR A 134 12.50 -28.99 20.14
C TYR A 134 13.44 -29.96 19.42
N LYS A 135 14.49 -29.46 18.75
CA LYS A 135 15.45 -30.25 17.98
C LYS A 135 16.82 -30.26 18.64
#